data_AF-X6L872-F1
#
_entry.id   AF-X6L872-F1
#
_cell.length_a   1.000
_cell.length_b   1.000
_cell.length_c   1.000
_cell.angle_alpha   90.00
_cell.angle_beta   90.00
_cell.angle_gamma   90.00
#
_symmetry.space_group_name_H-M   'P 1'
#
loop_
_entity.id
_entity.type
_entity.pdbx_description
1 polymer ?
#
loop_
_entity_poly.entity_id
_entity_poly.type
_entity_poly.pdbx_seq_one_letter_code
_entity_poly.pdbx_strand_id
1 'polypeptide(L)'
;MDGTYLATFVNEKKEDKRNLKTESEKTNSTKEKLQRYYQTQDKLVPLFDDPGQSIDSCYIRLALLSQQQFQEKKNKMTTNEENHEEEENHEEEENHEEKENDEEKEEEENYEENKEENGKWPNTLDYSLLYGNETKTIEIQDIWQDKENGSKVRHISIRGEAGSGKSVLTQRIAYLWAKDQIWNDEFQYLLHIPLRKIVNIFDNCDEKEDIVEDQWLKIINELNIPEWNISDTRRIVYSINRLLLLLDGFDEIANEIEKNIGLKQWLEYCTSSKDYYIIMTSRPNAMCFYLDDPRILNVIGFRSQDIKHYVRAYFQNLIIDDDNNSEAELLIKKLNNNSTLKLLSHTPLYLRLFCYLSRQSVLSSTNDKWDTMSLSKLYEILFKTYMKWNWIKLNGTKSELNEQILFTIFEMEINYLSHLAWEGLKYGQAVISSEIQQKVLNIIKNKYPRKNISFISQWSRINSFGFLQGYESIHSSYPIDSVYFPHLTFQEWLAAYYLVNCLYESKESDKHKQ
;
A
#
# COMPACT_ATOMS: atom_id res chain seq x y z
N MET A 1 41.78 -55.72 -23.49
CA MET A 1 40.84 -54.99 -22.62
C MET A 1 41.21 -53.52 -22.75
N ASP A 2 40.38 -52.83 -23.52
CA ASP A 2 40.75 -51.73 -24.40
C ASP A 2 40.90 -50.37 -23.69
N GLY A 3 42.00 -49.67 -24.00
CA GLY A 3 42.20 -48.27 -23.67
C GLY A 3 41.23 -47.31 -24.36
N THR A 4 40.44 -47.79 -25.33
CA THR A 4 39.42 -47.02 -26.06
C THR A 4 38.17 -46.76 -25.22
N TYR A 5 37.80 -47.68 -24.30
CA TYR A 5 36.65 -47.49 -23.40
C TYR A 5 36.92 -46.48 -22.27
N LEU A 6 38.17 -46.37 -21.80
CA LEU A 6 38.56 -45.37 -20.81
C LEU A 6 38.61 -43.95 -21.40
N ALA A 7 38.98 -43.81 -22.68
CA ALA A 7 39.06 -42.51 -23.35
C ALA A 7 37.68 -41.91 -23.66
N THR A 8 36.70 -42.74 -24.05
CA THR A 8 35.31 -42.29 -24.27
C THR A 8 34.64 -41.89 -22.95
N PHE A 9 34.79 -42.70 -21.89
CA PHE A 9 34.21 -42.41 -20.57
C PHE A 9 34.79 -41.16 -19.90
N VAL A 10 36.08 -40.84 -20.14
CA VAL A 10 36.72 -39.62 -19.65
C VAL A 10 36.31 -38.39 -20.47
N ASN A 11 36.03 -38.53 -21.76
CA ASN A 11 35.52 -37.45 -22.59
C ASN A 11 34.05 -37.12 -22.28
N GLU A 12 33.18 -38.13 -22.11
CA GLU A 12 31.79 -37.93 -21.66
C GLU A 12 31.75 -37.22 -20.29
N LYS A 13 32.56 -37.67 -19.31
CA LYS A 13 32.65 -36.98 -18.01
C LYS A 13 33.23 -35.56 -18.08
N LYS A 14 34.01 -35.22 -19.11
CA LYS A 14 34.55 -33.87 -19.33
C LYS A 14 33.52 -32.98 -20.03
N GLU A 15 32.73 -33.53 -20.96
CA GLU A 15 31.61 -32.82 -21.59
C GLU A 15 30.47 -32.59 -20.59
N ASP A 16 30.11 -33.58 -19.77
CA ASP A 16 29.14 -33.40 -18.69
C ASP A 16 29.59 -32.34 -17.69
N LYS A 17 30.86 -32.36 -17.27
CA LYS A 17 31.42 -31.31 -16.39
C LYS A 17 31.49 -29.94 -17.04
N ARG A 18 31.70 -29.86 -18.36
CA ARG A 18 31.67 -28.58 -19.10
C ARG A 18 30.26 -28.05 -19.22
N ASN A 19 29.29 -28.90 -19.56
CA ASN A 19 27.87 -28.56 -19.66
C ASN A 19 27.30 -28.14 -18.30
N LEU A 20 27.63 -28.86 -17.22
CA LEU A 20 27.30 -28.47 -15.85
C LEU A 20 27.94 -27.12 -15.46
N LYS A 21 29.18 -26.85 -15.92
CA LYS A 21 29.83 -25.55 -15.70
C LYS A 21 29.14 -24.42 -16.45
N THR A 22 28.89 -24.57 -17.75
CA THR A 22 28.19 -23.53 -18.54
C THR A 22 26.76 -23.31 -18.08
N GLU A 23 26.08 -24.35 -17.57
CA GLU A 23 24.74 -24.23 -16.99
C GLU A 23 24.79 -23.56 -15.61
N SER A 24 25.80 -23.87 -14.77
CA SER A 24 26.04 -23.17 -13.50
C SER A 24 26.44 -21.69 -13.68
N GLU A 25 27.25 -21.37 -14.69
CA GLU A 25 27.67 -20.00 -15.02
C GLU A 25 26.50 -19.18 -15.57
N LYS A 26 25.64 -19.79 -16.39
CA LYS A 26 24.43 -19.17 -16.92
C LYS A 26 23.35 -18.98 -15.85
N THR A 27 23.14 -19.96 -14.98
CA THR A 27 22.17 -19.84 -13.87
C THR A 27 22.62 -18.80 -12.83
N ASN A 28 23.92 -18.68 -12.57
CA ASN A 28 24.47 -17.57 -11.78
C ASN A 28 24.21 -16.22 -12.44
N SER A 29 24.32 -16.12 -13.78
CA SER A 29 24.06 -14.86 -14.49
C SER A 29 22.62 -14.33 -14.29
N THR A 30 21.59 -15.19 -14.30
CA THR A 30 20.20 -14.73 -14.05
C THR A 30 20.00 -14.26 -12.61
N LYS A 31 20.54 -15.00 -11.64
CA LYS A 31 20.49 -14.61 -10.21
C LYS A 31 21.17 -13.25 -10.01
N GLU A 32 22.35 -13.05 -10.57
CA GLU A 32 23.08 -11.79 -10.48
C GLU A 32 22.30 -10.60 -11.06
N LYS A 33 21.58 -10.78 -12.18
CA LYS A 33 20.72 -9.72 -12.75
C LYS A 33 19.62 -9.31 -11.77
N LEU A 34 18.93 -10.28 -11.18
CA LEU A 34 17.91 -10.02 -10.15
C LEU A 34 18.51 -9.34 -8.93
N GLN A 35 19.66 -9.81 -8.44
CA GLN A 35 20.34 -9.20 -7.30
C GLN A 35 20.73 -7.74 -7.59
N ARG A 36 21.33 -7.45 -8.74
CA ARG A 36 21.65 -6.06 -9.13
C ARG A 36 20.38 -5.20 -9.22
N TYR A 37 19.31 -5.72 -9.84
CA TYR A 37 18.05 -4.99 -10.00
C TYR A 37 17.36 -4.66 -8.66
N TYR A 38 17.40 -5.55 -7.68
CA TYR A 38 16.80 -5.28 -6.37
C TYR A 38 17.72 -4.47 -5.45
N GLN A 39 19.05 -4.60 -5.58
CA GLN A 39 20.00 -3.75 -4.86
C GLN A 39 19.88 -2.27 -5.24
N THR A 40 19.52 -1.95 -6.48
CA THR A 40 19.29 -0.55 -6.91
C THR A 40 17.97 0.02 -6.39
N GLN A 41 17.07 -0.81 -5.87
CA GLN A 41 15.81 -0.40 -5.25
C GLN A 41 15.99 -0.23 -3.74
N ASP A 42 17.01 0.52 -3.33
CA ASP A 42 17.42 0.70 -1.93
C ASP A 42 16.63 1.78 -1.18
N LYS A 43 15.62 2.36 -1.83
CA LYS A 43 14.79 3.43 -1.28
C LYS A 43 13.31 3.08 -1.31
N LEU A 44 12.60 3.50 -0.27
CA LEU A 44 11.15 3.53 -0.22
C LEU A 44 10.62 4.47 -1.30
N VAL A 45 9.49 4.11 -1.89
CA VAL A 45 8.79 4.93 -2.89
C VAL A 45 8.58 6.34 -2.33
N PRO A 46 9.02 7.41 -3.03
CA PRO A 46 8.75 8.78 -2.64
C PRO A 46 7.26 9.05 -2.46
N LEU A 47 6.90 9.91 -1.51
CA LEU A 47 5.52 10.32 -1.28
C LEU A 47 5.43 11.83 -1.45
N PHE A 48 4.76 12.30 -2.50
CA PHE A 48 4.78 13.72 -2.87
C PHE A 48 6.20 14.20 -3.22
N ASP A 49 6.66 15.29 -2.60
CA ASP A 49 8.03 15.81 -2.66
C ASP A 49 8.92 15.28 -1.52
N ASP A 50 8.42 14.34 -0.70
CA ASP A 50 9.23 13.64 0.29
C ASP A 50 10.29 12.78 -0.41
N PRO A 51 11.60 13.02 -0.17
CA PRO A 51 12.64 12.25 -0.82
C PRO A 51 12.58 10.77 -0.43
N GLY A 52 13.09 9.92 -1.32
CA GLY A 52 13.16 8.48 -1.07
C GLY A 52 13.98 8.18 0.18
N GLN A 53 13.36 7.49 1.14
CA GLN A 53 13.97 7.07 2.41
C GLN A 53 14.70 5.75 2.22
N SER A 54 15.90 5.59 2.78
CA SER A 54 16.66 4.34 2.63
C SER A 54 15.91 3.17 3.29
N ILE A 55 15.84 2.03 2.59
CA ILE A 55 15.28 0.79 3.11
C ILE A 55 16.13 0.26 4.29
N ASP A 56 17.43 0.52 4.32
CA ASP A 56 18.28 0.02 5.40
C ASP A 56 18.11 0.77 6.72
N SER A 57 17.91 2.10 6.67
CA SER A 57 17.82 2.93 7.88
C SER A 57 16.39 3.26 8.30
N CYS A 58 15.44 3.38 7.35
CA CYS A 58 14.06 3.78 7.63
C CYS A 58 13.05 2.62 7.64
N TYR A 59 13.44 1.41 7.24
CA TYR A 59 12.54 0.27 7.39
C TYR A 59 12.50 -0.15 8.86
N ILE A 60 11.33 -0.02 9.48
CA ILE A 60 11.08 -0.72 10.73
C ILE A 60 10.44 -2.06 10.44
N ARG A 61 10.98 -3.05 11.13
CA ARG A 61 10.48 -4.41 11.08
C ARG A 61 9.02 -4.46 11.54
N LEU A 62 8.16 -4.91 10.63
CA LEU A 62 6.75 -5.09 10.92
C LEU A 62 6.55 -6.33 11.79
N ALA A 63 5.71 -6.19 12.81
CA ALA A 63 5.28 -7.29 13.63
C ALA A 63 4.27 -8.17 12.87
N LEU A 64 4.57 -9.47 12.79
CA LEU A 64 3.74 -10.49 12.17
C LEU A 64 3.16 -11.42 13.24
N LEU A 65 1.85 -11.66 13.17
CA LEU A 65 1.12 -12.62 14.01
C LEU A 65 0.52 -13.73 13.15
N SER A 66 0.42 -14.95 13.69
CA SER A 66 -0.39 -15.99 13.05
C SER A 66 -1.87 -15.61 13.06
N GLN A 67 -2.66 -16.21 12.16
CA GLN A 67 -4.11 -16.00 12.13
C GLN A 67 -4.79 -16.34 13.47
N GLN A 68 -4.36 -17.41 14.13
CA GLN A 68 -4.89 -17.81 15.43
C GLN A 68 -4.59 -16.76 16.50
N GLN A 69 -3.33 -16.33 16.62
CA GLN A 69 -2.93 -15.28 17.57
C GLN A 69 -3.67 -13.96 17.33
N PHE A 70 -3.92 -13.62 16.07
CA PHE A 70 -4.67 -12.41 15.71
C PHE A 70 -6.14 -12.51 16.13
N GLN A 71 -6.80 -13.65 15.87
CA GLN A 71 -8.19 -13.87 16.27
C GLN A 71 -8.37 -13.94 17.80
N GLU A 72 -7.49 -14.63 18.52
CA GLU A 72 -7.53 -14.68 19.98
C GLU A 72 -7.48 -13.29 20.61
N LYS A 73 -6.64 -12.41 20.05
CA LYS A 73 -6.55 -11.02 20.52
C LYS A 73 -7.77 -10.20 20.14
N LYS A 74 -8.28 -10.37 18.93
CA LYS A 74 -9.50 -9.69 18.51
C LYS A 74 -10.68 -10.06 19.42
N ASN A 75 -10.81 -11.34 19.77
CA ASN A 75 -11.86 -11.82 20.67
C ASN A 75 -11.68 -11.29 22.10
N LYS A 76 -10.44 -11.13 22.58
CA LYS A 76 -10.15 -10.48 23.87
C LYS A 76 -10.52 -8.99 23.87
N MET A 77 -10.42 -8.31 22.74
CA MET A 77 -10.85 -6.90 22.62
C MET A 77 -12.37 -6.80 22.70
N THR A 78 -13.09 -7.61 21.92
CA THR A 78 -14.56 -7.58 21.93
C THR A 78 -15.13 -7.95 23.30
N THR A 79 -14.55 -8.93 23.99
CA THR A 79 -14.99 -9.28 25.36
C THR A 79 -14.68 -8.20 26.40
N ASN A 80 -13.57 -7.47 26.26
CA ASN A 80 -13.29 -6.34 27.16
C ASN A 80 -14.20 -5.13 26.88
N GLU A 81 -14.56 -4.90 25.61
CA GLU A 81 -15.54 -3.87 25.23
C GLU A 81 -16.94 -4.21 25.75
N GLU A 82 -17.39 -5.46 25.59
CA GLU A 82 -18.66 -5.95 26.15
C GLU A 82 -18.71 -5.81 27.68
N ASN A 83 -17.63 -6.19 28.38
CA ASN A 83 -17.56 -6.03 29.84
C ASN A 83 -17.57 -4.57 30.29
N HIS A 84 -16.92 -3.66 29.53
CA HIS A 84 -16.95 -2.23 29.84
C HIS A 84 -18.32 -1.60 29.59
N GLU A 85 -19.03 -2.04 28.54
CA GLU A 85 -20.42 -1.61 28.30
C GLU A 85 -21.37 -2.18 29.37
N GLU A 86 -21.17 -3.42 29.83
CA GLU A 86 -21.94 -3.99 30.94
C GLU A 86 -21.65 -3.29 32.28
N GLU A 87 -20.40 -2.91 32.55
CA GLU A 87 -20.03 -2.13 33.75
C GLU A 87 -20.57 -0.69 33.70
N GLU A 88 -20.51 0.00 32.56
CA GLU A 88 -21.13 1.33 32.38
C GLU A 88 -22.66 1.26 32.53
N ASN A 89 -23.31 0.22 31.99
CA ASN A 89 -24.76 0.02 32.17
C ASN A 89 -25.12 -0.33 33.62
N HIS A 90 -24.30 -1.13 34.32
CA HIS A 90 -24.51 -1.43 35.75
C HIS A 90 -24.28 -0.20 36.64
N GLU A 91 -23.30 0.64 36.34
CA GLU A 91 -23.08 1.92 37.06
C GLU A 91 -24.20 2.93 36.74
N GLU A 92 -24.76 2.95 35.53
CA GLU A 92 -25.93 3.78 35.20
C GLU A 92 -27.23 3.26 35.86
N GLU A 93 -27.41 1.94 35.97
CA GLU A 93 -28.53 1.33 36.71
C GLU A 93 -28.41 1.54 38.23
N GLU A 94 -27.22 1.38 38.83
CA GLU A 94 -27.00 1.67 40.26
C GLU A 94 -27.18 3.18 40.57
N ASN A 95 -26.81 4.07 39.65
CA ASN A 95 -27.06 5.52 39.78
C ASN A 95 -28.54 5.90 39.56
N HIS A 96 -29.33 5.06 38.88
CA HIS A 96 -30.78 5.21 38.74
C HIS A 96 -31.52 4.66 39.97
N GLU A 97 -31.05 3.57 40.57
CA GLU A 97 -31.60 3.00 41.81
C GLU A 97 -31.25 3.85 43.06
N GLU A 98 -30.13 4.59 43.07
CA GLU A 98 -29.81 5.54 44.15
C GLU A 98 -30.54 6.89 44.06
N LYS A 99 -31.41 7.10 43.06
CA LYS A 99 -32.22 8.33 42.88
C LYS A 99 -33.74 8.12 42.93
N GLU A 100 -34.22 6.98 43.44
CA GLU A 100 -35.65 6.76 43.74
C GLU A 100 -36.00 6.91 45.23
N ASN A 101 -35.46 7.92 45.90
CA ASN A 101 -36.04 8.46 47.13
C ASN A 101 -35.77 9.96 47.20
N ASP A 102 -36.56 10.74 46.44
CA ASP A 102 -37.15 12.00 46.93
C ASP A 102 -38.07 12.61 45.85
N GLU A 103 -39.36 12.57 46.18
CA GLU A 103 -40.46 13.48 45.81
C GLU A 103 -40.85 13.71 44.32
N GLU A 104 -42.04 13.19 44.03
CA GLU A 104 -42.93 13.47 42.91
C GLU A 104 -43.15 14.97 42.63
N LYS A 105 -43.12 15.37 41.35
CA LYS A 105 -44.28 15.97 40.63
C LYS A 105 -43.96 16.35 39.17
N GLU A 106 -44.75 15.75 38.27
CA GLU A 106 -45.36 16.27 37.04
C GLU A 106 -44.56 17.23 36.15
N GLU A 107 -44.18 16.77 34.96
CA GLU A 107 -44.79 17.18 33.68
C GLU A 107 -44.25 16.30 32.53
N GLU A 108 -45.15 15.51 31.93
CA GLU A 108 -44.95 14.84 30.65
C GLU A 108 -44.96 15.90 29.53
N GLU A 109 -43.95 15.92 28.65
CA GLU A 109 -44.13 16.03 27.20
C GLU A 109 -42.79 15.99 26.43
N ASN A 110 -42.68 15.02 25.51
CA ASN A 110 -41.77 14.90 24.36
C ASN A 110 -40.24 14.92 24.57
N TYR A 111 -39.65 13.71 24.63
CA TYR A 111 -38.25 13.46 24.27
C TYR A 111 -38.15 12.50 23.09
N GLU A 112 -38.26 13.03 21.87
CA GLU A 112 -37.56 12.50 20.70
C GLU A 112 -36.86 13.68 20.02
N GLU A 113 -35.59 13.92 20.35
CA GLU A 113 -34.67 14.59 19.44
C GLU A 113 -33.20 14.41 19.90
N ASN A 114 -32.45 13.69 19.06
CA ASN A 114 -31.02 13.80 18.80
C ASN A 114 -30.06 13.70 20.01
N LYS A 115 -29.76 12.46 20.43
CA LYS A 115 -28.41 12.13 20.86
C LYS A 115 -27.49 12.28 19.64
N GLU A 116 -26.76 13.40 19.57
CA GLU A 116 -25.56 13.49 18.76
C GLU A 116 -24.61 12.40 19.22
N GLU A 117 -24.57 11.30 18.46
CA GLU A 117 -23.48 10.33 18.47
C GLU A 117 -22.19 11.08 18.13
N ASN A 118 -21.53 11.61 19.14
CA ASN A 118 -20.13 11.97 19.05
C ASN A 118 -19.36 10.71 18.65
N GLY A 119 -18.93 10.68 17.39
CA GLY A 119 -18.38 9.52 16.69
C GLY A 119 -17.33 8.73 17.46
N LYS A 120 -17.79 7.74 18.23
CA LYS A 120 -17.00 6.58 18.60
C LYS A 120 -16.74 5.80 17.31
N TRP A 121 -15.47 5.64 16.97
CA TRP A 121 -15.01 5.03 15.74
C TRP A 121 -15.31 3.52 15.75
N PRO A 122 -16.19 2.98 14.90
CA PRO A 122 -16.57 1.57 15.02
C PRO A 122 -15.54 0.57 14.47
N ASN A 123 -14.32 0.98 14.08
CA ASN A 123 -13.42 0.08 13.31
C ASN A 123 -11.90 0.30 13.47
N THR A 124 -11.42 1.09 14.43
CA THR A 124 -9.96 1.17 14.67
C THR A 124 -9.54 0.08 15.65
N LEU A 125 -8.80 -0.93 15.18
CA LEU A 125 -8.11 -1.88 16.06
C LEU A 125 -7.32 -1.10 17.13
N ASP A 126 -7.64 -1.31 18.40
CA ASP A 126 -6.82 -0.76 19.48
C ASP A 126 -5.48 -1.50 19.52
N TYR A 127 -4.47 -0.87 18.91
CA TYR A 127 -3.11 -1.38 18.88
C TYR A 127 -2.52 -1.56 20.29
N SER A 128 -2.99 -0.82 21.30
CA SER A 128 -2.49 -0.96 22.67
C SER A 128 -2.75 -2.36 23.24
N LEU A 129 -3.92 -2.95 22.91
CA LEU A 129 -4.32 -4.30 23.28
C LEU A 129 -3.64 -5.38 22.40
N LEU A 130 -3.27 -5.05 21.16
CA LEU A 130 -2.50 -5.97 20.30
C LEU A 130 -1.07 -6.19 20.79
N TYR A 131 -0.48 -5.20 21.46
CA TYR A 131 0.93 -5.17 21.88
C TYR A 131 1.18 -5.54 23.36
N GLY A 132 0.22 -6.18 24.03
CA GLY A 132 0.38 -6.66 25.42
C GLY A 132 1.70 -7.41 25.69
N ASN A 133 2.17 -7.36 26.94
CA ASN A 133 3.58 -7.48 27.37
C ASN A 133 4.41 -8.71 26.95
N GLU A 134 3.86 -9.74 26.32
CA GLU A 134 4.61 -10.95 25.91
C GLU A 134 4.18 -11.51 24.53
N THR A 135 4.11 -10.66 23.52
CA THR A 135 3.69 -11.12 22.18
C THR A 135 4.85 -11.69 21.38
N LYS A 136 4.89 -13.03 21.25
CA LYS A 136 5.75 -13.73 20.31
C LYS A 136 5.35 -13.39 18.87
N THR A 137 6.00 -12.39 18.30
CA THR A 137 5.93 -12.08 16.87
C THR A 137 6.78 -13.04 16.06
N ILE A 138 6.42 -13.20 14.80
CA ILE A 138 7.15 -14.06 13.87
C ILE A 138 8.30 -13.27 13.21
N GLU A 139 9.52 -13.71 13.50
CA GLU A 139 10.68 -13.79 12.59
C GLU A 139 10.34 -13.64 11.11
N ILE A 140 10.76 -12.59 10.38
CA ILE A 140 10.65 -12.65 8.91
C ILE A 140 11.39 -13.88 8.40
N GLN A 141 12.58 -14.17 8.94
CA GLN A 141 13.39 -15.34 8.61
C GLN A 141 12.68 -16.67 8.91
N ASP A 142 11.74 -16.67 9.86
CA ASP A 142 11.04 -17.87 10.35
C ASP A 142 9.63 -18.03 9.77
N ILE A 143 9.20 -17.19 8.81
CA ILE A 143 7.83 -17.27 8.26
C ILE A 143 7.53 -18.61 7.58
N TRP A 144 8.56 -19.33 7.13
CA TRP A 144 8.43 -20.66 6.52
C TRP A 144 8.38 -21.78 7.56
N GLN A 145 8.79 -21.52 8.80
CA GLN A 145 8.77 -22.48 9.90
C GLN A 145 7.39 -22.48 10.56
N ASP A 146 6.50 -23.37 10.10
CA ASP A 146 5.22 -23.60 10.77
C ASP A 146 5.38 -24.64 11.88
N LYS A 147 5.64 -24.14 13.09
CA LYS A 147 5.75 -24.96 14.30
C LYS A 147 4.42 -25.56 14.74
N GLU A 148 3.29 -25.07 14.24
CA GLU A 148 1.94 -25.48 14.64
C GLU A 148 1.43 -26.64 13.78
N ASN A 149 1.59 -26.57 12.46
CA ASN A 149 1.02 -27.57 11.54
C ASN A 149 2.02 -28.64 11.05
N GLY A 150 3.33 -28.42 11.18
CA GLY A 150 4.36 -29.41 10.83
C GLY A 150 4.46 -29.78 9.34
N SER A 151 3.61 -29.21 8.48
CA SER A 151 3.62 -29.38 7.03
C SER A 151 4.59 -28.39 6.37
N LYS A 152 5.05 -28.72 5.16
CA LYS A 152 5.92 -27.83 4.38
C LYS A 152 5.09 -26.68 3.82
N VAL A 153 5.23 -25.49 4.41
CA VAL A 153 4.58 -24.27 3.92
C VAL A 153 5.15 -23.86 2.57
N ARG A 154 4.25 -23.67 1.59
CA ARG A 154 4.61 -23.18 0.25
C ARG A 154 3.95 -21.85 -0.08
N HIS A 155 2.74 -21.65 0.42
CA HIS A 155 2.00 -20.42 0.25
C HIS A 155 1.89 -19.69 1.59
N ILE A 156 2.20 -18.40 1.56
CA ILE A 156 2.04 -17.49 2.70
C ILE A 156 1.15 -16.34 2.25
N SER A 157 0.09 -16.08 3.00
CA SER A 157 -0.78 -14.92 2.82
C SER A 157 -0.50 -13.90 3.92
N ILE A 158 0.12 -12.78 3.55
CA ILE A 158 0.38 -11.66 4.46
C ILE A 158 -0.77 -10.65 4.35
N ARG A 159 -1.53 -10.52 5.42
CA ARG A 159 -2.70 -9.65 5.52
C ARG A 159 -2.44 -8.45 6.40
N GLY A 160 -3.17 -7.38 6.19
CA GLY A 160 -3.10 -6.19 7.03
C GLY A 160 -3.82 -5.01 6.41
N GLU A 161 -4.18 -4.03 7.23
CA GLU A 161 -4.94 -2.86 6.79
C GLU A 161 -4.19 -2.01 5.75
N ALA A 162 -4.92 -1.11 5.10
CA ALA A 162 -4.33 -0.14 4.19
C ALA A 162 -3.24 0.68 4.91
N GLY A 163 -2.08 0.88 4.28
CA GLY A 163 -0.98 1.64 4.87
C GLY A 163 -0.17 0.90 5.95
N SER A 164 -0.47 -0.36 6.26
CA SER A 164 0.24 -1.20 7.24
C SER A 164 1.69 -1.55 6.86
N GLY A 165 2.12 -1.27 5.62
CA GLY A 165 3.50 -1.50 5.16
C GLY A 165 3.74 -2.81 4.40
N LYS A 166 2.68 -3.51 3.96
CA LYS A 166 2.79 -4.79 3.21
C LYS A 166 3.70 -4.71 1.98
N SER A 167 3.48 -3.75 1.09
CA SER A 167 4.31 -3.55 -0.11
C SER A 167 5.75 -3.15 0.22
N VAL A 168 5.94 -2.43 1.33
CA VAL A 168 7.28 -2.09 1.82
C VAL A 168 8.00 -3.34 2.35
N LEU A 169 7.26 -4.28 2.97
CA LEU A 169 7.80 -5.56 3.40
C LEU A 169 8.23 -6.44 2.21
N THR A 170 7.44 -6.56 1.15
CA THR A 170 7.84 -7.34 -0.05
C THR A 170 9.05 -6.72 -0.74
N GLN A 171 9.09 -5.38 -0.83
CA GLN A 171 10.27 -4.65 -1.32
C GLN A 171 11.50 -4.94 -0.44
N ARG A 172 11.37 -4.90 0.89
CA ARG A 172 12.45 -5.21 1.83
C ARG A 172 12.95 -6.64 1.67
N ILE A 173 12.05 -7.61 1.50
CA ILE A 173 12.41 -9.01 1.29
C ILE A 173 13.26 -9.15 0.02
N ALA A 174 12.81 -8.58 -1.10
CA ALA A 174 13.56 -8.62 -2.35
C ALA A 174 14.95 -7.99 -2.21
N TYR A 175 15.03 -6.85 -1.52
CA TYR A 175 16.28 -6.15 -1.23
C TYR A 175 17.26 -6.95 -0.36
N LEU A 176 16.77 -7.59 0.72
CA LEU A 176 17.59 -8.40 1.61
C LEU A 176 18.10 -9.68 0.92
N TRP A 177 17.24 -10.35 0.16
CA TRP A 177 17.66 -11.50 -0.67
C TRP A 177 18.72 -11.08 -1.69
N ALA A 178 18.56 -9.89 -2.28
CA ALA A 178 19.52 -9.37 -3.24
C ALA A 178 20.91 -9.12 -2.64
N LYS A 179 20.99 -8.83 -1.33
CA LYS A 179 22.23 -8.65 -0.56
C LYS A 179 22.79 -9.96 0.03
N ASP A 180 22.22 -11.11 -0.33
CA ASP A 180 22.57 -12.40 0.26
C ASP A 180 22.34 -12.47 1.78
N GLN A 181 21.33 -11.76 2.30
CA GLN A 181 21.05 -11.69 3.74
C GLN A 181 19.91 -12.61 4.21
N ILE A 182 19.00 -13.04 3.31
CA ILE A 182 17.88 -13.94 3.65
C ILE A 182 17.60 -14.95 2.53
N TRP A 183 17.45 -16.22 2.90
CA TRP A 183 16.94 -17.32 2.05
C TRP A 183 17.66 -17.57 0.72
N ASN A 184 18.90 -17.10 0.57
CA ASN A 184 19.70 -17.34 -0.64
C ASN A 184 20.16 -18.80 -0.79
N ASP A 185 20.11 -19.55 0.31
CA ASP A 185 20.34 -20.99 0.43
C ASP A 185 19.09 -21.81 0.06
N GLU A 186 17.89 -21.29 0.34
CA GLU A 186 16.61 -21.95 0.01
C GLU A 186 16.11 -21.61 -1.40
N PHE A 187 16.22 -20.34 -1.81
CA PHE A 187 15.69 -19.85 -3.09
C PHE A 187 16.80 -19.31 -3.99
N GLN A 188 16.95 -19.96 -5.15
CA GLN A 188 17.89 -19.53 -6.18
C GLN A 188 17.42 -18.25 -6.89
N TYR A 189 16.10 -18.08 -7.01
CA TYR A 189 15.49 -16.93 -7.66
C TYR A 189 14.38 -16.36 -6.79
N LEU A 190 14.27 -15.03 -6.79
CA LEU A 190 13.18 -14.29 -6.18
C LEU A 190 12.64 -13.32 -7.23
N LEU A 191 11.31 -13.29 -7.39
CA LEU A 191 10.65 -12.36 -8.30
C LEU A 191 9.55 -11.60 -7.56
N HIS A 192 9.74 -10.30 -7.43
CA HIS A 192 8.75 -9.36 -6.90
C HIS A 192 7.85 -8.82 -8.02
N ILE A 193 6.55 -9.11 -7.91
CA ILE A 193 5.53 -8.76 -8.90
C ILE A 193 4.42 -7.95 -8.20
N PRO A 194 4.44 -6.60 -8.36
CA PRO A 194 3.31 -5.77 -7.98
C PRO A 194 2.12 -6.08 -8.91
N LEU A 195 1.05 -6.64 -8.35
CA LEU A 195 -0.10 -7.13 -9.13
C LEU A 195 -0.81 -6.02 -9.92
N ARG A 196 -0.84 -4.80 -9.38
CA ARG A 196 -1.27 -3.59 -10.11
C ARG A 196 -0.58 -3.39 -11.46
N LYS A 197 0.71 -3.73 -11.59
CA LYS A 197 1.43 -3.51 -12.86
C LYS A 197 0.98 -4.47 -13.95
N ILE A 198 0.58 -5.68 -13.55
CA ILE A 198 0.28 -6.75 -14.50
C ILE A 198 -1.21 -6.87 -14.86
N VAL A 199 -2.09 -6.11 -14.20
CA VAL A 199 -3.55 -6.26 -14.35
C VAL A 199 -4.02 -6.03 -15.79
N ASN A 200 -3.48 -5.01 -16.48
CA ASN A 200 -3.91 -4.65 -17.83
C ASN A 200 -3.13 -5.39 -18.94
N ILE A 201 -2.09 -6.16 -18.59
CA ILE A 201 -1.24 -6.86 -19.59
C ILE A 201 -2.07 -7.84 -20.42
N PHE A 202 -3.07 -8.45 -19.78
CA PHE A 202 -3.80 -9.58 -20.31
C PHE A 202 -5.15 -9.19 -20.95
N ASP A 203 -5.51 -7.90 -20.99
CA ASP A 203 -6.83 -7.41 -21.46
C ASP A 203 -7.13 -7.74 -22.94
N ASN A 204 -6.09 -7.99 -23.75
CA ASN A 204 -6.19 -8.28 -25.18
C ASN A 204 -5.67 -9.67 -25.57
N CYS A 205 -5.59 -10.63 -24.64
CA CYS A 205 -5.11 -11.98 -24.99
C CYS A 205 -6.21 -12.76 -25.72
N ASP A 206 -5.92 -13.19 -26.96
CA ASP A 206 -6.71 -14.21 -27.63
C ASP A 206 -6.59 -15.55 -26.87
N GLU A 207 -7.66 -16.35 -26.83
CA GLU A 207 -7.71 -17.71 -26.22
C GLU A 207 -6.63 -18.69 -26.78
N LYS A 208 -5.84 -18.27 -27.78
CA LYS A 208 -4.79 -19.06 -28.43
C LYS A 208 -3.37 -18.71 -27.99
N GLU A 209 -3.17 -17.68 -27.16
CA GLU A 209 -1.88 -17.34 -26.54
C GLU A 209 -1.62 -18.16 -25.26
N ASP A 210 -2.00 -19.44 -25.30
CA ASP A 210 -2.08 -20.41 -24.19
C ASP A 210 -0.71 -20.94 -23.69
N ILE A 211 0.40 -20.34 -24.13
CA ILE A 211 1.72 -20.78 -23.72
C ILE A 211 2.12 -20.00 -22.47
N VAL A 212 2.24 -20.71 -21.34
CA VAL A 212 2.75 -20.19 -20.07
C VAL A 212 4.01 -19.32 -20.24
N GLU A 213 4.94 -19.72 -21.12
CA GLU A 213 6.12 -18.91 -21.44
C GLU A 213 5.77 -17.50 -21.95
N ASP A 214 4.75 -17.35 -22.79
CA ASP A 214 4.36 -16.05 -23.36
C ASP A 214 3.75 -15.15 -22.29
N GLN A 215 2.93 -15.71 -21.40
CA GLN A 215 2.38 -14.98 -20.25
C GLN A 215 3.50 -14.46 -19.34
N TRP A 216 4.49 -15.31 -19.04
CA TRP A 216 5.66 -14.92 -18.27
C TRP A 216 6.53 -13.88 -18.98
N LEU A 217 6.70 -13.97 -20.30
CA LEU A 217 7.43 -12.97 -21.07
C LEU A 217 6.77 -11.59 -20.96
N LYS A 218 5.44 -11.51 -21.09
CA LYS A 218 4.71 -10.26 -20.92
C LYS A 218 4.90 -9.67 -19.51
N ILE A 219 4.79 -10.51 -18.47
CA ILE A 219 5.00 -10.07 -17.08
C ILE A 219 6.42 -9.56 -16.86
N ILE A 220 7.45 -10.30 -17.31
CA ILE A 220 8.82 -9.86 -17.09
C ILE A 220 9.13 -8.56 -17.84
N ASN A 221 8.59 -8.38 -19.05
CA ASN A 221 8.73 -7.12 -19.78
C ASN A 221 8.17 -5.94 -18.97
N GLU A 222 7.02 -6.11 -18.32
CA GLU A 222 6.42 -5.09 -17.45
C GLU A 222 7.28 -4.76 -16.21
N LEU A 223 7.97 -5.77 -15.66
CA LEU A 223 8.89 -5.55 -14.54
C LEU A 223 10.13 -4.72 -14.94
N ASN A 224 10.41 -4.60 -16.24
CA ASN A 224 11.49 -3.78 -16.79
C ASN A 224 12.86 -4.08 -16.15
N ILE A 225 13.17 -5.37 -15.98
CA ILE A 225 14.45 -5.83 -15.42
C ILE A 225 15.57 -5.61 -16.47
N PRO A 226 16.64 -4.85 -16.15
CA PRO A 226 17.71 -4.59 -17.10
C PRO A 226 18.41 -5.86 -17.59
N GLU A 227 18.80 -5.87 -18.86
CA GLU A 227 19.56 -6.97 -19.49
C GLU A 227 18.85 -8.34 -19.47
N TRP A 228 17.53 -8.37 -19.21
CA TRP A 228 16.75 -9.60 -19.22
C TRP A 228 16.58 -10.16 -20.63
N ASN A 229 16.64 -11.49 -20.78
CA ASN A 229 16.39 -12.16 -22.05
C ASN A 229 15.47 -13.39 -21.91
N ILE A 230 15.03 -13.93 -23.03
CA ILE A 230 14.10 -15.08 -23.09
C ILE A 230 14.65 -16.31 -22.33
N SER A 231 15.97 -16.52 -22.35
CA SER A 231 16.58 -17.66 -21.62
C SER A 231 16.51 -17.48 -20.10
N ASP A 232 16.53 -16.24 -19.62
CA ASP A 232 16.31 -15.93 -18.20
C ASP A 232 14.86 -16.23 -17.81
N THR A 233 13.88 -15.85 -18.64
CA THR A 233 12.46 -16.19 -18.42
C THR A 233 12.27 -17.71 -18.32
N ARG A 234 12.81 -18.49 -19.25
CA ARG A 234 12.71 -19.96 -19.20
C ARG A 234 13.29 -20.56 -17.93
N ARG A 235 14.39 -20.01 -17.41
CA ARG A 235 14.97 -20.46 -16.14
C ARG A 235 14.06 -20.19 -14.95
N ILE A 236 13.34 -19.07 -14.95
CA ILE A 236 12.34 -18.76 -13.92
C ILE A 236 11.16 -19.73 -14.03
N VAL A 237 10.56 -19.86 -15.21
CA VAL A 237 9.37 -20.70 -15.43
C VAL A 237 9.65 -22.16 -15.06
N TYR A 238 10.78 -22.72 -15.49
CA TYR A 238 11.12 -24.12 -15.23
C TYR A 238 12.00 -24.33 -13.98
N SER A 239 12.09 -23.33 -13.09
CA SER A 239 12.83 -23.46 -11.83
C SER A 239 12.11 -24.39 -10.86
N ILE A 240 12.64 -25.60 -10.68
CA ILE A 240 12.08 -26.60 -9.76
C ILE A 240 12.42 -26.26 -8.30
N ASN A 241 11.41 -25.97 -7.47
CA ASN A 241 11.49 -25.76 -6.01
C ASN A 241 12.52 -24.71 -5.54
N ARG A 242 12.85 -23.73 -6.38
CA ARG A 242 13.88 -22.72 -6.10
C ARG A 242 13.46 -21.29 -6.43
N LEU A 243 12.18 -21.08 -6.78
CA LEU A 243 11.61 -19.77 -7.09
C LEU A 243 10.68 -19.33 -5.97
N LEU A 244 10.93 -18.12 -5.45
CA LEU A 244 10.03 -17.40 -4.58
C LEU A 244 9.34 -16.26 -5.35
N LEU A 245 8.01 -16.31 -5.43
CA LEU A 245 7.17 -15.26 -5.98
C LEU A 245 6.64 -14.37 -4.85
N LEU A 246 6.96 -13.08 -4.92
CA LEU A 246 6.35 -12.06 -4.06
C LEU A 246 5.25 -11.36 -4.85
N LEU A 247 4.00 -11.76 -4.62
CA LEU A 247 2.82 -11.21 -5.29
C LEU A 247 2.23 -10.09 -4.42
N ASP A 248 2.49 -8.84 -4.79
CA ASP A 248 2.12 -7.68 -3.97
C ASP A 248 0.80 -7.04 -4.41
N GLY A 249 -0.18 -6.98 -3.50
CA GLY A 249 -1.44 -6.24 -3.68
C GLY A 249 -2.56 -7.02 -4.34
N PHE A 250 -2.93 -8.21 -3.83
CA PHE A 250 -4.03 -9.00 -4.42
C PHE A 250 -5.38 -8.26 -4.36
N ASP A 251 -5.61 -7.43 -3.34
CA ASP A 251 -6.79 -6.58 -3.24
C ASP A 251 -6.95 -5.60 -4.42
N GLU A 252 -5.86 -5.27 -5.12
CA GLU A 252 -5.85 -4.37 -6.26
C GLU A 252 -6.34 -5.02 -7.55
N ILE A 253 -6.35 -6.37 -7.62
CA ILE A 253 -6.79 -7.15 -8.79
C ILE A 253 -8.00 -8.04 -8.51
N ALA A 254 -8.48 -8.11 -7.26
CA ALA A 254 -9.51 -9.05 -6.82
C ALA A 254 -10.82 -8.93 -7.64
N ASN A 255 -11.17 -7.72 -8.09
CA ASN A 255 -12.37 -7.48 -8.91
C ASN A 255 -12.13 -7.65 -10.42
N GLU A 256 -10.87 -7.66 -10.86
CA GLU A 256 -10.48 -7.75 -12.27
C GLU A 256 -10.13 -9.19 -12.67
N ILE A 257 -9.76 -10.04 -11.71
CA ILE A 257 -9.31 -11.41 -11.99
C ILE A 257 -10.37 -12.27 -12.68
N GLU A 258 -11.66 -12.08 -12.37
CA GLU A 258 -12.74 -12.83 -13.04
C GLU A 258 -13.05 -12.28 -14.44
N LYS A 259 -12.68 -11.03 -14.73
CA LYS A 259 -12.87 -10.41 -16.05
C LYS A 259 -11.70 -10.72 -16.98
N ASN A 260 -10.50 -10.89 -16.41
CA ASN A 260 -9.27 -11.09 -17.15
C ASN A 260 -8.82 -12.57 -17.10
N ILE A 261 -9.18 -13.31 -18.15
CA ILE A 261 -8.93 -14.76 -18.27
C ILE A 261 -7.43 -15.07 -18.23
N GLY A 262 -6.60 -14.30 -18.94
CA GLY A 262 -5.16 -14.53 -18.99
C GLY A 262 -4.47 -14.34 -17.63
N LEU A 263 -4.85 -13.29 -16.89
CA LEU A 263 -4.36 -13.06 -15.53
C LEU A 263 -4.77 -14.19 -14.57
N LYS A 264 -6.03 -14.63 -14.67
CA LYS A 264 -6.56 -15.75 -13.88
C LYS A 264 -5.80 -17.04 -14.15
N GLN A 265 -5.65 -17.42 -15.41
CA GLN A 265 -4.91 -18.62 -15.81
C GLN A 265 -3.46 -18.57 -15.34
N TRP A 266 -2.78 -17.43 -15.49
CA TRP A 266 -1.42 -17.26 -15.01
C TRP A 266 -1.31 -17.44 -13.49
N LEU A 267 -2.24 -16.84 -12.73
CA LEU A 267 -2.23 -16.96 -11.28
C LEU A 267 -2.52 -18.40 -10.84
N GLU A 268 -3.52 -19.05 -11.43
CA GLU A 268 -3.84 -20.47 -11.18
C GLU A 268 -2.65 -21.39 -11.51
N TYR A 269 -1.94 -21.13 -12.61
CA TYR A 269 -0.71 -21.85 -12.94
C TYR A 269 0.35 -21.69 -11.85
N CYS A 270 0.57 -20.46 -11.39
CA CYS A 270 1.55 -20.17 -10.36
C CYS A 270 1.22 -20.86 -9.04
N THR A 271 -0.04 -20.82 -8.60
CA THR A 271 -0.46 -21.38 -7.31
C THR A 271 -0.68 -22.89 -7.34
N SER A 272 -0.98 -23.48 -8.49
CA SER A 272 -1.09 -24.94 -8.65
C SER A 272 0.27 -25.62 -8.79
N SER A 273 1.31 -24.86 -9.15
CA SER A 273 2.67 -25.37 -9.32
C SER A 273 3.25 -25.82 -7.98
N LYS A 274 3.66 -27.09 -7.91
CA LYS A 274 4.39 -27.63 -6.75
C LYS A 274 5.83 -27.14 -6.69
N ASP A 275 6.30 -26.34 -7.62
CA ASP A 275 7.69 -25.92 -7.70
C ASP A 275 7.91 -24.47 -7.27
N TYR A 276 6.83 -23.72 -7.01
CA TYR A 276 6.90 -22.33 -6.60
C TYR A 276 6.54 -22.16 -5.13
N TYR A 277 7.22 -21.20 -4.51
CA TYR A 277 6.84 -20.67 -3.20
C TYR A 277 6.26 -19.29 -3.41
N ILE A 278 5.21 -18.96 -2.69
CA ILE A 278 4.45 -17.73 -2.90
C ILE A 278 4.29 -17.02 -1.57
N ILE A 279 4.67 -15.76 -1.54
CA ILE A 279 4.24 -14.80 -0.54
C ILE A 279 3.29 -13.83 -1.25
N MET A 280 2.04 -13.81 -0.82
CA MET A 280 1.03 -12.91 -1.37
C MET A 280 0.61 -11.90 -0.31
N THR A 281 0.58 -10.61 -0.66
CA THR A 281 0.05 -9.56 0.22
C THR A 281 -1.37 -9.17 -0.19
N SER A 282 -2.24 -8.90 0.79
CA SER A 282 -3.61 -8.44 0.54
C SER A 282 -4.19 -7.70 1.75
N ARG A 283 -5.27 -6.95 1.53
CA ARG A 283 -6.17 -6.51 2.63
C ARG A 283 -6.94 -7.69 3.21
N PRO A 284 -7.38 -7.64 4.49
CA PRO A 284 -8.12 -8.75 5.10
C PRO A 284 -9.40 -9.14 4.35
N ASN A 285 -10.05 -8.18 3.68
CA ASN A 285 -11.31 -8.37 2.96
C ASN A 285 -11.14 -9.01 1.57
N ALA A 286 -9.92 -9.12 1.05
CA ALA A 286 -9.66 -9.70 -0.27
C ALA A 286 -8.85 -10.99 -0.11
N MET A 287 -9.54 -12.13 -0.17
CA MET A 287 -8.91 -13.45 -0.06
C MET A 287 -8.71 -14.07 -1.44
N CYS A 288 -7.50 -14.54 -1.69
CA CYS A 288 -7.18 -15.32 -2.88
C CYS A 288 -7.49 -16.79 -2.63
N PHE A 289 -8.52 -17.31 -3.32
CA PHE A 289 -8.93 -18.72 -3.20
C PHE A 289 -8.03 -19.69 -3.98
N TYR A 290 -7.14 -19.17 -4.83
CA TYR A 290 -6.22 -19.98 -5.62
C TYR A 290 -5.02 -20.52 -4.82
N LEU A 291 -4.76 -19.98 -3.63
CA LEU A 291 -3.69 -20.46 -2.76
C LEU A 291 -4.07 -21.78 -2.09
N ASP A 292 -3.27 -22.82 -2.32
CA ASP A 292 -3.38 -24.11 -1.63
C ASP A 292 -2.87 -24.00 -0.17
N ASP A 293 -3.74 -24.28 0.80
CA ASP A 293 -3.51 -24.26 2.25
C ASP A 293 -2.48 -23.21 2.75
N PRO A 294 -2.73 -21.91 2.53
CA PRO A 294 -1.73 -20.89 2.82
C PRO A 294 -1.59 -20.64 4.32
N ARG A 295 -0.35 -20.49 4.78
CA ARG A 295 -0.09 -19.92 6.11
C ARG A 295 -0.48 -18.45 6.12
N ILE A 296 -1.46 -18.09 6.95
CA ILE A 296 -1.96 -16.71 7.05
C ILE A 296 -1.23 -15.97 8.18
N LEU A 297 -0.61 -14.84 7.84
CA LEU A 297 0.09 -13.94 8.74
C LEU A 297 -0.52 -12.56 8.70
N ASN A 298 -0.70 -11.91 9.85
CA ASN A 298 -1.27 -10.57 9.96
C ASN A 298 -0.20 -9.55 10.37
N VAL A 299 -0.09 -8.47 9.61
CA VAL A 299 0.73 -7.30 9.88
C VAL A 299 -0.05 -6.38 10.82
N ILE A 300 0.51 -6.13 12.00
CA ILE A 300 -0.10 -5.26 13.02
C ILE A 300 0.51 -3.85 13.07
N GLY A 301 1.44 -3.52 12.17
CA GLY A 301 2.08 -2.20 12.13
C GLY A 301 3.26 -2.05 13.10
N PHE A 302 3.52 -0.82 13.53
CA PHE A 302 4.64 -0.43 14.39
C PHE A 302 4.30 -0.56 15.87
N ARG A 303 5.27 -0.94 16.69
CA ARG A 303 5.21 -0.80 18.16
C ARG A 303 5.55 0.62 18.58
N SER A 304 5.27 0.98 19.83
CA SER A 304 5.61 2.33 20.34
C SER A 304 7.11 2.64 20.30
N GLN A 305 7.98 1.64 20.39
CA GLN A 305 9.43 1.79 20.24
C GLN A 305 9.82 2.03 18.78
N ASP A 306 9.20 1.29 17.87
CA ASP A 306 9.37 1.38 16.42
C ASP A 306 9.03 2.78 15.90
N ILE A 307 7.93 3.37 16.41
CA ILE A 307 7.52 4.74 16.07
C ILE A 307 8.64 5.74 16.35
N LYS A 308 9.26 5.68 17.54
CA LYS A 308 10.36 6.59 17.92
C LYS A 308 11.59 6.38 17.03
N HIS A 309 11.90 5.12 16.72
CA HIS A 309 13.04 4.80 15.85
C HIS A 309 12.82 5.32 14.43
N TYR A 310 11.63 5.08 13.88
CA TYR A 310 11.26 5.54 12.53
C TYR A 310 11.35 7.05 12.41
N VAL A 311 10.76 7.79 13.35
CA VAL A 311 10.79 9.26 13.32
C VAL A 311 12.22 9.76 13.33
N ARG A 312 13.07 9.27 14.25
CA ARG A 312 14.48 9.67 14.31
C ARG A 312 15.23 9.33 13.02
N ALA A 313 15.06 8.12 12.50
CA ALA A 313 15.71 7.69 11.26
C ALA A 313 15.27 8.55 10.05
N TYR A 314 13.97 8.87 9.97
CA TYR A 314 13.41 9.72 8.92
C TYR A 314 14.10 11.10 8.88
N PHE A 315 14.21 11.78 10.02
CA PHE A 315 14.84 13.11 10.07
C PHE A 315 16.37 13.05 9.90
N GLN A 316 17.02 11.98 10.36
CA GLN A 316 18.46 11.78 10.18
C GLN A 316 18.87 11.57 8.71
N ASN A 317 18.04 10.88 7.93
CA ASN A 317 18.32 10.61 6.52
C ASN A 317 18.19 11.85 5.62
N LEU A 318 17.61 12.96 6.12
CA LEU A 318 17.26 14.10 5.30
C LEU A 318 18.40 15.12 5.10
N ILE A 319 19.25 15.45 6.10
CA ILE A 319 20.47 16.30 6.00
C ILE A 319 21.32 16.26 7.30
N ILE A 320 22.64 16.48 7.16
CA ILE A 320 23.73 16.57 8.17
C ILE A 320 23.74 17.96 8.86
N ASP A 321 22.79 18.31 9.73
CA ASP A 321 22.94 19.47 10.62
C ASP A 321 22.32 19.15 11.99
N ASP A 322 22.95 19.62 13.08
CA ASP A 322 22.64 19.25 14.47
C ASP A 322 21.22 19.68 14.94
N ASP A 323 20.57 20.62 14.25
CA ASP A 323 19.27 21.20 14.66
C ASP A 323 18.07 20.26 14.48
N ASN A 324 18.14 19.23 13.63
CA ASN A 324 17.00 18.36 13.28
C ASN A 324 16.64 17.30 14.34
N ASN A 325 17.53 17.02 15.29
CA ASN A 325 17.18 16.19 16.43
C ASN A 325 16.06 16.84 17.26
N SER A 326 15.95 18.17 17.20
CA SER A 326 14.85 18.91 17.83
C SER A 326 13.49 18.64 17.17
N GLU A 327 13.41 18.57 15.84
CA GLU A 327 12.15 18.33 15.12
C GLU A 327 11.60 16.92 15.37
N ALA A 328 12.47 15.91 15.33
CA ALA A 328 12.11 14.53 15.62
C ALA A 328 11.54 14.40 17.04
N GLU A 329 12.22 14.99 18.04
CA GLU A 329 11.76 14.93 19.43
C GLU A 329 10.49 15.76 19.67
N LEU A 330 10.32 16.90 18.98
CA LEU A 330 9.07 17.67 19.00
C LEU A 330 7.90 16.88 18.44
N LEU A 331 8.09 16.19 17.31
CA LEU A 331 7.05 15.32 16.74
C LEU A 331 6.73 14.17 17.69
N ILE A 332 7.73 13.47 18.21
CA ILE A 332 7.53 12.38 19.18
C ILE A 332 6.75 12.86 20.40
N LYS A 333 7.06 14.05 20.93
CA LYS A 333 6.33 14.64 22.05
C LYS A 333 4.87 14.90 21.69
N LYS A 334 4.59 15.46 20.50
CA LYS A 334 3.22 15.69 20.01
C LYS A 334 2.45 14.39 19.85
N LEU A 335 3.05 13.36 19.25
CA LEU A 335 2.44 12.05 19.10
C LEU A 335 2.11 11.42 20.46
N ASN A 336 2.97 11.56 21.47
CA ASN A 336 2.71 10.99 22.79
C ASN A 336 1.63 11.74 23.59
N ASN A 337 1.49 13.04 23.38
CA ASN A 337 0.52 13.88 24.08
C ASN A 337 -0.91 13.73 23.55
N ASN A 338 -1.10 13.09 22.40
CA ASN A 338 -2.37 12.98 21.70
C ASN A 338 -2.69 11.50 21.41
N SER A 339 -3.72 10.96 22.08
CA SER A 339 -4.09 9.53 21.99
C SER A 339 -4.42 9.10 20.56
N THR A 340 -5.16 9.93 19.81
CA THR A 340 -5.55 9.65 18.42
C THR A 340 -4.34 9.58 17.49
N LEU A 341 -3.44 10.58 17.57
CA LEU A 341 -2.22 10.57 16.76
C LEU A 341 -1.29 9.43 17.14
N LYS A 342 -1.20 9.13 18.44
CA LYS A 342 -0.45 7.97 18.93
C LYS A 342 -0.98 6.68 18.32
N LEU A 343 -2.30 6.49 18.34
CA LEU A 343 -2.96 5.31 17.78
C LEU A 343 -2.71 5.20 16.27
N LEU A 344 -2.93 6.27 15.51
CA LEU A 344 -2.71 6.31 14.07
C LEU A 344 -1.24 6.07 13.69
N SER A 345 -0.29 6.50 14.54
CA SER A 345 1.15 6.32 14.31
C SER A 345 1.60 4.85 14.33
N HIS A 346 0.78 3.94 14.84
CA HIS A 346 1.02 2.51 14.70
C HIS A 346 0.90 2.04 13.24
N THR A 347 0.18 2.77 12.38
CA THR A 347 0.13 2.52 10.94
C THR A 347 1.27 3.27 10.23
N PRO A 348 2.21 2.56 9.56
CA PRO A 348 3.39 3.16 8.94
C PRO A 348 3.09 4.32 7.98
N LEU A 349 2.02 4.22 7.18
CA LEU A 349 1.63 5.30 6.27
C LEU A 349 1.33 6.60 7.02
N TYR A 350 0.52 6.55 8.08
CA TYR A 350 0.17 7.76 8.84
C TYR A 350 1.39 8.33 9.55
N LEU A 351 2.26 7.49 10.12
CA LEU A 351 3.50 7.98 10.72
C LEU A 351 4.38 8.70 9.71
N ARG A 352 4.53 8.16 8.49
CA ARG A 352 5.25 8.83 7.41
C ARG A 352 4.61 10.17 7.03
N LEU A 353 3.28 10.23 6.95
CA LEU A 353 2.54 11.46 6.68
C LEU A 353 2.74 12.51 7.78
N PHE A 354 2.78 12.11 9.05
CA PHE A 354 3.08 13.02 10.15
C PHE A 354 4.52 13.55 10.08
N CYS A 355 5.49 12.69 9.75
CA CYS A 355 6.87 13.11 9.54
C CYS A 355 6.98 14.14 8.40
N TYR A 356 6.31 13.86 7.28
CA TYR A 356 6.23 14.77 6.14
C TYR A 356 5.62 16.13 6.51
N LEU A 357 4.48 16.14 7.20
CA LEU A 357 3.81 17.39 7.63
C LEU A 357 4.65 18.17 8.66
N SER A 358 5.37 17.48 9.53
CA SER A 358 6.31 18.10 10.46
C SER A 358 7.42 18.84 9.72
N ARG A 359 8.04 18.19 8.73
CA ARG A 359 9.11 18.76 7.91
C ARG A 359 8.66 19.99 7.13
N GLN A 360 7.40 20.03 6.67
CA GLN A 360 6.85 21.18 5.96
C GLN A 360 6.55 22.37 6.89
N SER A 361 6.96 22.32 8.17
CA SER A 361 6.68 23.31 9.22
C SER A 361 5.19 23.54 9.47
N VAL A 362 4.31 22.70 8.90
CA VAL A 362 2.86 22.77 9.12
C VAL A 362 2.55 22.46 10.58
N LEU A 363 3.32 21.55 11.20
CA LEU A 363 3.19 21.26 12.62
C LEU A 363 3.73 22.38 13.53
N SER A 364 4.65 23.24 13.07
CA SER A 364 5.20 24.31 13.91
C SER A 364 4.47 25.64 13.79
N SER A 365 3.67 25.86 12.74
CA SER A 365 3.06 27.17 12.44
C SER A 365 1.56 27.26 12.71
N THR A 366 0.82 26.15 12.86
CA THR A 366 -0.62 26.21 13.18
C THR A 366 -0.91 25.97 14.67
N ASN A 367 -1.66 26.89 15.27
CA ASN A 367 -2.36 26.70 16.56
C ASN A 367 -3.50 25.67 16.46
N ASP A 368 -3.56 24.89 15.39
CA ASP A 368 -4.61 23.92 15.17
C ASP A 368 -4.50 22.85 16.24
N LYS A 369 -5.57 22.66 17.00
CA LYS A 369 -5.69 21.58 17.99
C LYS A 369 -5.79 20.26 17.24
N TRP A 370 -4.63 19.70 16.89
CA TRP A 370 -4.50 18.33 16.38
C TRP A 370 -5.12 17.30 17.35
N ASP A 371 -5.29 17.68 18.62
CA ASP A 371 -5.96 16.94 19.70
C ASP A 371 -7.40 16.54 19.38
N THR A 372 -8.06 17.22 18.43
CA THR A 372 -9.44 16.93 18.03
C THR A 372 -9.58 16.68 16.52
N MET A 373 -8.47 16.41 15.81
CA MET A 373 -8.47 16.33 14.35
C MET A 373 -8.95 14.95 13.86
N SER A 374 -9.97 14.94 12.97
CA SER A 374 -10.43 13.72 12.31
C SER A 374 -9.47 13.27 11.20
N LEU A 375 -9.50 11.98 10.83
CA LEU A 375 -8.70 11.46 9.71
C LEU A 375 -9.00 12.19 8.40
N SER A 376 -10.26 12.54 8.14
CA SER A 376 -10.63 13.31 6.95
C SER A 376 -9.94 14.68 6.93
N LYS A 377 -9.84 15.34 8.10
CA LYS A 377 -9.16 16.64 8.23
C LYS A 377 -7.64 16.51 8.02
N LEU A 378 -7.03 15.41 8.44
CA LEU A 378 -5.62 15.11 8.14
C LEU A 378 -5.38 15.08 6.62
N TYR A 379 -6.20 14.35 5.86
CA TYR A 379 -6.09 14.32 4.41
C TYR A 379 -6.32 15.69 3.78
N GLU A 380 -7.29 16.47 4.27
CA GLU A 380 -7.49 17.85 3.79
C GLU A 380 -6.22 18.71 3.97
N ILE A 381 -5.55 18.62 5.12
CA ILE A 381 -4.28 19.34 5.38
C ILE A 381 -3.16 18.83 4.47
N LEU A 382 -3.08 17.53 4.23
CA LEU A 382 -2.12 16.94 3.29
C LEU A 382 -2.32 17.50 1.88
N PHE A 383 -3.55 17.55 1.39
CA PHE A 383 -3.86 18.14 0.09
C PHE A 383 -3.55 19.63 0.05
N LYS A 384 -3.88 20.42 1.08
CA LYS A 384 -3.48 21.83 1.19
C LYS A 384 -1.96 22.01 1.11
N THR A 385 -1.22 21.19 1.84
CA THR A 385 0.25 21.21 1.84
C THR A 385 0.79 20.88 0.46
N TYR A 386 0.23 19.86 -0.20
CA TYR A 386 0.60 19.46 -1.56
C TYR A 386 0.29 20.54 -2.61
N MET A 387 -0.87 21.18 -2.51
CA MET A 387 -1.26 22.30 -3.38
C MET A 387 -0.34 23.51 -3.18
N LYS A 388 0.02 23.83 -1.93
CA LYS A 388 0.98 24.89 -1.59
C LYS A 388 2.35 24.61 -2.20
N TRP A 389 2.84 23.37 -2.10
CA TRP A 389 4.09 22.96 -2.75
C TRP A 389 4.02 23.12 -4.27
N ASN A 390 2.95 22.65 -4.91
CA ASN A 390 2.75 22.82 -6.35
C ASN A 390 2.67 24.30 -6.78
N TRP A 391 2.05 25.15 -5.96
CA TRP A 391 2.02 26.59 -6.21
C TRP A 391 3.41 27.21 -6.20
N ILE A 392 4.22 26.89 -5.19
CA ILE A 392 5.61 27.38 -5.07
C ILE A 392 6.45 26.87 -6.24
N LYS A 393 6.26 25.60 -6.64
CA LYS A 393 6.94 25.01 -7.80
C LYS A 393 6.63 25.76 -9.11
N LEU A 394 5.39 26.22 -9.29
CA LEU A 394 4.96 26.91 -10.51
C LEU A 394 5.27 28.42 -10.52
N ASN A 395 5.14 29.09 -9.38
CA ASN A 395 5.18 30.55 -9.27
C ASN A 395 6.42 31.10 -8.52
N GLY A 396 7.24 30.22 -7.94
CA GLY A 396 8.35 30.58 -7.05
C GLY A 396 7.89 30.98 -5.64
N THR A 397 8.83 31.44 -4.82
CA THR A 397 8.61 31.79 -3.39
C THR A 397 8.13 33.22 -3.15
N LYS A 398 7.76 33.97 -4.19
CA LYS A 398 7.58 35.43 -4.11
C LYS A 398 6.19 35.89 -3.65
N SER A 399 5.23 34.99 -3.46
CA SER A 399 3.86 35.35 -3.02
C SER A 399 3.45 34.61 -1.75
N GLU A 400 3.05 35.37 -0.72
CA GLU A 400 2.33 34.82 0.42
C GLU A 400 0.95 34.35 -0.05
N LEU A 401 0.67 33.06 0.13
CA LEU A 401 -0.54 32.43 -0.34
C LEU A 401 -1.50 32.21 0.82
N ASN A 402 -2.74 32.71 0.68
CA ASN A 402 -3.79 32.38 1.63
C ASN A 402 -4.24 30.93 1.44
N GLU A 403 -4.03 30.10 2.45
CA GLU A 403 -4.36 28.67 2.43
C GLU A 403 -5.86 28.39 2.23
N GLN A 404 -6.73 29.34 2.57
CA GLN A 404 -8.18 29.22 2.37
C GLN A 404 -8.57 29.22 0.89
N ILE A 405 -7.74 29.79 0.01
CA ILE A 405 -8.03 29.93 -1.43
C ILE A 405 -7.41 28.77 -2.24
N LEU A 406 -6.63 27.88 -1.60
CA LEU A 406 -5.94 26.77 -2.27
C LEU A 406 -6.89 25.87 -3.07
N PHE A 407 -7.98 25.42 -2.45
CA PHE A 407 -8.98 24.59 -3.11
C PHE A 407 -9.71 25.32 -4.25
N THR A 408 -9.80 26.66 -4.19
CA THR A 408 -10.34 27.47 -5.28
C THR A 408 -9.35 27.61 -6.43
N ILE A 409 -8.05 27.75 -6.13
CA ILE A 409 -6.99 27.85 -7.15
C ILE A 409 -6.87 26.55 -7.93
N PHE A 410 -6.83 25.41 -7.22
CA PHE A 410 -6.67 24.07 -7.79
C PHE A 410 -8.00 23.32 -7.95
N GLU A 411 -9.11 24.05 -8.02
CA GLU A 411 -10.46 23.47 -8.04
C GLU A 411 -10.65 22.47 -9.18
N MET A 412 -10.13 22.79 -10.37
CA MET A 412 -10.21 21.92 -11.54
C MET A 412 -9.42 20.63 -11.36
N GLU A 413 -8.21 20.71 -10.82
CA GLU A 413 -7.34 19.58 -10.53
C GLU A 413 -7.98 18.66 -9.47
N ILE A 414 -8.49 19.23 -8.39
CA ILE A 414 -9.17 18.48 -7.34
C ILE A 414 -10.48 17.86 -7.86
N ASN A 415 -11.24 18.55 -8.71
CA ASN A 415 -12.44 17.99 -9.32
C ASN A 415 -12.14 16.86 -10.30
N TYR A 416 -11.06 16.97 -11.07
CA TYR A 416 -10.59 15.86 -11.90
C TYR A 416 -10.21 14.65 -11.05
N LEU A 417 -9.35 14.86 -10.04
CA LEU A 417 -8.85 13.78 -9.17
C LEU A 417 -9.96 13.11 -8.36
N SER A 418 -10.89 13.89 -7.81
CA SER A 418 -12.01 13.37 -7.00
C SER A 418 -13.00 12.57 -7.85
N HIS A 419 -13.37 13.07 -9.03
CA HIS A 419 -14.21 12.33 -9.97
C HIS A 419 -13.51 11.06 -10.48
N LEU A 420 -12.22 11.15 -10.82
CA LEU A 420 -11.46 9.99 -11.25
C LEU A 420 -11.38 8.91 -10.15
N ALA A 421 -11.15 9.33 -8.90
CA ALA A 421 -11.14 8.43 -7.75
C ALA A 421 -12.48 7.71 -7.57
N TRP A 422 -13.59 8.43 -7.67
CA TRP A 422 -14.94 7.88 -7.62
C TRP A 422 -15.18 6.84 -8.72
N GLU A 423 -14.90 7.17 -9.98
CA GLU A 423 -15.10 6.24 -11.10
C GLU A 423 -14.21 5.00 -10.97
N GLY A 424 -12.95 5.17 -10.53
CA GLY A 424 -12.07 4.04 -10.23
C GLY A 424 -12.67 3.09 -9.19
N LEU A 425 -13.15 3.62 -8.05
CA LEU A 425 -13.78 2.78 -7.02
C LEU A 425 -15.09 2.15 -7.49
N LYS A 426 -15.92 2.89 -8.23
CA LYS A 426 -17.19 2.42 -8.80
C LYS A 426 -17.01 1.20 -9.71
N TYR A 427 -15.92 1.17 -10.49
CA TYR A 427 -15.58 0.03 -11.34
C TYR A 427 -14.70 -1.03 -10.66
N GLY A 428 -14.28 -0.79 -9.41
CA GLY A 428 -13.38 -1.68 -8.67
C GLY A 428 -11.93 -1.65 -9.16
N GLN A 429 -11.54 -0.59 -9.88
CA GLN A 429 -10.21 -0.42 -10.48
C GLN A 429 -9.29 0.41 -9.59
N ALA A 430 -8.30 -0.25 -9.00
CA ALA A 430 -7.17 0.42 -8.34
C ALA A 430 -6.23 1.08 -9.37
N VAL A 431 -6.09 0.46 -10.53
CA VAL A 431 -5.39 0.99 -11.71
C VAL A 431 -6.42 1.43 -12.73
N ILE A 432 -6.52 2.74 -12.93
CA ILE A 432 -7.59 3.38 -13.66
C ILE A 432 -7.18 3.54 -15.12
N SER A 433 -7.98 2.95 -16.02
CA SER A 433 -7.68 2.94 -17.45
C SER A 433 -7.68 4.34 -18.08
N SER A 434 -6.99 4.47 -19.21
CA SER A 434 -6.97 5.74 -19.96
C SER A 434 -8.35 6.08 -20.54
N GLU A 435 -9.25 5.11 -20.78
CA GLU A 435 -10.62 5.43 -21.22
C GLU A 435 -11.41 6.14 -20.12
N ILE A 436 -11.33 5.67 -18.87
CA ILE A 436 -11.98 6.34 -17.73
C ILE A 436 -11.40 7.74 -17.56
N GLN A 437 -10.07 7.87 -17.60
CA GLN A 437 -9.41 9.17 -17.51
C GLN A 437 -9.86 10.14 -18.60
N GLN A 438 -10.04 9.67 -19.85
CA GLN A 438 -10.54 10.49 -20.96
C GLN A 438 -12.00 10.90 -20.76
N LYS A 439 -12.87 9.99 -20.28
CA LYS A 439 -14.26 10.30 -19.94
C LYS A 439 -14.35 11.40 -18.89
N VAL A 440 -13.62 11.26 -17.79
CA VAL A 440 -13.56 12.27 -16.71
C VAL A 440 -12.98 13.58 -17.24
N LEU A 441 -11.91 13.54 -18.03
CA LEU A 441 -11.30 14.73 -18.63
C LEU A 441 -12.29 15.50 -19.52
N ASN A 442 -13.15 14.81 -20.27
CA ASN A 442 -14.17 15.45 -21.10
C ASN A 442 -15.22 16.17 -20.25
N ILE A 443 -15.63 15.59 -19.12
CA ILE A 443 -16.53 16.24 -18.16
C ILE A 443 -15.87 17.50 -17.59
N ILE A 444 -14.59 17.43 -17.22
CA ILE A 444 -13.83 18.57 -16.71
C ILE A 444 -13.64 19.66 -17.75
N LYS A 445 -13.37 19.31 -19.02
CA LYS A 445 -13.30 20.28 -20.13
C LYS A 445 -14.62 21.04 -20.31
N ASN A 446 -15.76 20.37 -20.09
CA ASN A 446 -17.09 21.00 -20.17
C ASN A 446 -17.39 21.89 -18.95
N LYS A 447 -17.01 21.46 -17.73
CA LYS A 447 -17.18 22.26 -16.49
C LYS A 447 -16.26 23.49 -16.47
N TYR A 448 -15.05 23.38 -17.02
CA TYR A 448 -14.02 24.42 -17.06
C TYR A 448 -13.61 24.74 -18.50
N PRO A 449 -14.46 25.43 -19.29
CA PRO A 449 -14.17 25.72 -20.69
C PRO A 449 -12.98 26.67 -20.82
N ARG A 450 -12.08 26.35 -21.76
CA ARG A 450 -10.93 27.21 -22.06
C ARG A 450 -11.40 28.50 -22.74
N LYS A 451 -10.94 29.65 -22.23
CA LYS A 451 -11.19 30.96 -22.87
C LYS A 451 -10.31 31.21 -24.10
N ASN A 452 -9.11 30.63 -24.15
CA ASN A 452 -8.16 30.77 -25.25
C ASN A 452 -7.29 29.51 -25.40
N ILE A 453 -6.93 29.16 -26.64
CA ILE A 453 -6.04 28.02 -26.99
C ILE A 453 -4.60 28.28 -26.54
N SER A 454 -4.18 29.56 -26.43
CA SER A 454 -2.84 29.92 -25.94
C SER A 454 -2.61 29.59 -24.46
N PHE A 455 -3.66 29.35 -23.68
CA PHE A 455 -3.52 28.86 -22.31
C PHE A 455 -3.12 27.38 -22.30
N ILE A 456 -2.33 27.00 -21.30
CA ILE A 456 -1.96 25.62 -21.05
C ILE A 456 -3.20 24.73 -21.06
N SER A 457 -3.02 23.53 -21.61
CA SER A 457 -4.12 22.60 -21.77
C SER A 457 -4.70 22.19 -20.42
N GLN A 458 -6.03 22.02 -20.25
CA GLN A 458 -6.58 21.56 -18.95
C GLN A 458 -5.91 20.25 -18.54
N TRP A 459 -5.72 19.34 -19.49
CA TRP A 459 -4.97 18.11 -19.27
C TRP A 459 -3.53 18.40 -18.86
N SER A 460 -2.82 19.27 -19.57
CA SER A 460 -1.43 19.60 -19.23
C SER A 460 -1.32 20.23 -17.84
N ARG A 461 -2.29 21.02 -17.41
CA ARG A 461 -2.37 21.61 -16.07
C ARG A 461 -2.63 20.53 -15.01
N ILE A 462 -3.62 19.66 -15.23
CA ILE A 462 -3.94 18.52 -14.37
C ILE A 462 -2.75 17.57 -14.25
N ASN A 463 -2.13 17.19 -15.38
CA ASN A 463 -0.98 16.32 -15.40
C ASN A 463 0.23 16.95 -14.67
N SER A 464 0.44 18.27 -14.84
CA SER A 464 1.51 18.98 -14.14
C SER A 464 1.33 19.05 -12.63
N PHE A 465 0.09 18.88 -12.13
CA PHE A 465 -0.20 18.80 -10.71
C PHE A 465 0.45 17.57 -10.07
N GLY A 466 0.65 16.49 -10.83
CA GLY A 466 1.55 15.39 -10.50
C GLY A 466 1.12 14.48 -9.35
N PHE A 467 -0.17 14.45 -9.01
CA PHE A 467 -0.66 13.65 -7.89
C PHE A 467 -0.79 12.15 -8.21
N LEU A 468 -1.12 11.81 -9.46
CA LEU A 468 -1.28 10.43 -9.93
C LEU A 468 0.08 9.83 -10.34
N GLN A 469 0.20 8.51 -10.19
CA GLN A 469 1.35 7.70 -10.59
C GLN A 469 0.98 6.83 -11.80
N GLY A 470 1.99 6.30 -12.49
CA GLY A 470 1.80 5.41 -13.65
C GLY A 470 1.95 6.07 -15.03
N TYR A 471 2.24 7.38 -15.09
CA TYR A 471 2.59 8.03 -16.36
C TYR A 471 3.98 7.60 -16.82
N GLU A 472 4.04 6.81 -17.90
CA GLU A 472 5.28 6.41 -18.58
C GLU A 472 5.53 7.27 -19.81
N SER A 473 4.46 7.75 -20.45
CA SER A 473 4.47 8.58 -21.64
C SER A 473 3.73 9.91 -21.40
N ILE A 474 4.37 11.02 -21.75
CA ILE A 474 3.76 12.36 -21.59
C ILE A 474 3.12 12.77 -22.90
N HIS A 475 1.81 12.59 -23.02
CA HIS A 475 1.03 13.20 -24.08
C HIS A 475 0.44 14.55 -23.63
N SER A 476 0.57 15.58 -24.46
CA SER A 476 0.27 16.97 -24.09
C SER A 476 -1.23 17.29 -23.98
N SER A 477 -2.09 16.43 -24.53
CA SER A 477 -3.51 16.77 -24.77
C SER A 477 -4.53 15.81 -24.17
N TYR A 478 -4.15 14.57 -23.85
CA TYR A 478 -5.02 13.55 -23.28
C TYR A 478 -4.21 12.43 -22.60
N PRO A 479 -4.80 11.70 -21.64
CA PRO A 479 -4.18 10.54 -21.01
C PRO A 479 -4.09 9.35 -21.96
N ILE A 480 -2.97 8.63 -21.91
CA ILE A 480 -2.70 7.42 -22.72
C ILE A 480 -2.45 6.23 -21.81
N ASP A 481 -1.67 6.43 -20.75
CA ASP A 481 -1.32 5.38 -19.80
C ASP A 481 -2.41 5.22 -18.73
N SER A 482 -2.51 4.02 -18.18
CA SER A 482 -3.29 3.77 -16.97
C SER A 482 -2.59 4.38 -15.75
N VAL A 483 -3.36 4.85 -14.79
CA VAL A 483 -2.84 5.59 -13.62
C VAL A 483 -3.39 5.05 -12.32
N TYR A 484 -2.72 5.36 -11.23
CA TYR A 484 -3.17 5.01 -9.89
C TYR A 484 -2.80 6.10 -8.89
N PHE A 485 -3.49 6.11 -7.75
CA PHE A 485 -3.18 7.02 -6.66
C PHE A 485 -1.95 6.54 -5.89
N PRO A 486 -1.17 7.45 -5.24
CA PRO A 486 0.01 7.07 -4.47
C PRO A 486 -0.26 6.02 -3.40
N HIS A 487 -1.49 6.00 -2.89
CA HIS A 487 -2.02 4.96 -2.03
C HIS A 487 -3.55 4.95 -2.15
N LEU A 488 -4.18 3.78 -2.02
CA LEU A 488 -5.64 3.62 -2.12
C LEU A 488 -6.43 4.50 -1.15
N THR A 489 -5.88 4.83 0.02
CA THR A 489 -6.54 5.72 0.97
C THR A 489 -6.71 7.16 0.45
N PHE A 490 -5.84 7.61 -0.46
CA PHE A 490 -6.03 8.89 -1.15
C PHE A 490 -7.17 8.81 -2.17
N GLN A 491 -7.30 7.68 -2.85
CA GLN A 491 -8.43 7.40 -3.74
C GLN A 491 -9.74 7.40 -2.94
N GLU A 492 -9.78 6.69 -1.81
CA GLU A 492 -10.94 6.62 -0.91
C GLU A 492 -11.36 8.02 -0.42
N TRP A 493 -10.41 8.82 0.07
CA TRP A 493 -10.70 10.18 0.54
C TRP A 493 -11.18 11.11 -0.58
N LEU A 494 -10.54 11.07 -1.76
CA LEU A 494 -10.93 11.89 -2.91
C LEU A 494 -12.30 11.49 -3.48
N ALA A 495 -12.63 10.20 -3.47
CA ALA A 495 -13.96 9.73 -3.84
C ALA A 495 -15.03 10.20 -2.85
N ALA A 496 -14.73 10.17 -1.54
CA ALA A 496 -15.61 10.75 -0.53
C ALA A 496 -15.79 12.26 -0.74
N TYR A 497 -14.72 12.98 -1.06
CA TYR A 497 -14.78 14.41 -1.41
C TYR A 497 -15.68 14.66 -2.63
N TYR A 498 -15.61 13.82 -3.67
CA TYR A 498 -16.50 13.89 -4.83
C TYR A 498 -17.97 13.70 -4.43
N LEU A 499 -18.26 12.65 -3.64
CA LEU A 499 -19.62 12.34 -3.18
C LEU A 499 -20.23 13.48 -2.37
N VAL A 500 -19.47 14.07 -1.43
CA VAL A 500 -19.91 15.24 -0.67
C VAL A 500 -20.29 16.37 -1.62
N ASN A 501 -19.45 16.70 -2.61
CA ASN A 501 -19.78 17.75 -3.58
C ASN A 501 -21.03 17.41 -4.41
N CYS A 502 -21.23 16.16 -4.80
CA CYS A 502 -22.44 15.76 -5.52
C CYS A 502 -23.71 15.85 -4.65
N LEU A 503 -23.61 15.56 -3.36
CA LEU A 503 -24.74 15.60 -2.42
C LEU A 503 -25.10 17.04 -2.01
N TYR A 504 -24.12 17.92 -1.90
CA TYR A 504 -24.29 19.31 -1.47
C TYR A 504 -24.28 20.34 -2.60
N GLU A 505 -24.05 19.95 -3.87
CA GLU A 505 -24.31 20.81 -5.03
C GLU A 505 -25.82 21.17 -5.04
N SER A 506 -26.12 22.46 -4.93
CA SER A 506 -27.49 22.99 -4.86
C SER A 506 -28.38 22.45 -5.99
N LYS A 507 -29.63 22.09 -5.65
CA LYS A 507 -30.71 21.50 -6.49
C LYS A 507 -31.07 22.23 -7.81
N GLU A 508 -30.23 23.12 -8.34
CA GLU A 508 -30.45 23.81 -9.62
C GLU A 508 -29.90 23.05 -10.82
N SER A 509 -29.20 21.92 -10.65
CA SER A 509 -28.90 21.02 -11.76
C SER A 509 -29.18 19.56 -11.39
N ASP A 510 -30.02 18.87 -12.17
CA ASP A 510 -30.36 17.45 -12.05
C ASP A 510 -29.17 16.47 -12.26
N LYS A 511 -27.91 16.95 -12.15
CA LYS A 511 -26.71 16.12 -12.30
C LYS A 511 -26.50 15.12 -11.16
N HIS A 512 -27.13 15.32 -10.01
CA HIS A 512 -27.04 14.44 -8.84
C HIS A 512 -27.89 13.14 -8.97
N LYS A 513 -28.61 12.95 -10.08
CA LYS A 513 -29.46 11.76 -10.34
C LYS A 513 -28.83 10.70 -11.24
N GLN A 514 -27.63 10.92 -11.78
CA GLN A 514 -26.87 9.98 -12.62
C GLN A 514 -25.58 9.56 -11.92
#